data_AF-A0A7C9CR13-F1
#
_entry.id   AF-A0A7C9CR13-F1
#
_cell.length_a   1.000
_cell.length_b   1.000
_cell.length_c   1.000
_cell.angle_alpha   90.00
_cell.angle_beta   90.00
_cell.angle_gamma   90.00
#
_symmetry.space_group_name_H-M   'P 1'
#
loop_
_entity.id
_entity.type
_entity.pdbx_description
1 polymer ?
#
loop_
_entity_poly.entity_id
_entity_poly.type
_entity_poly.pdbx_seq_one_letter_code
_entity_poly.pdbx_strand_id
1 'polypeptide(L)'
;MGSEEPGQGLMEEQGQEEFSTPYYLQKFALFETPSNFYMVGRNEQKTHLRVLKIGRSDPSKLVIYEDPTTYSYAECKLLLQGMYEGNKLGGGLKFVSTCFGIVGFIRFSGPYYMILITERREIGQICCHPIYAVSGYRMIHVPCSAVWSSSITSKERTDTKSFYNSWILQMASSSATRIPSCTASKGTYAN
;
A
#
# COMPACT_ATOMS: atom_id res chain seq x y z
N MET A 1 -1.75 -19.58 65.38
CA MET A 1 -2.78 -18.53 65.22
C MET A 1 -2.13 -17.22 65.66
N GLY A 2 -1.73 -16.29 64.79
CA GLY A 2 -2.37 -15.81 63.58
C GLY A 2 -2.97 -14.44 63.91
N SER A 3 -2.15 -13.38 63.85
CA SER A 3 -2.56 -11.99 64.03
C SER A 3 -1.83 -11.13 63.00
N GLU A 4 -2.61 -10.26 62.37
CA GLU A 4 -2.48 -9.60 61.07
C GLU A 4 -1.25 -8.70 60.85
N GLU A 5 -0.74 -8.71 59.61
CA GLU A 5 0.19 -7.69 59.09
C GLU A 5 -0.57 -6.53 58.43
N PRO A 6 -0.05 -5.29 58.50
CA PRO A 6 -0.67 -4.14 57.85
C PRO A 6 -0.35 -4.13 56.34
N GLY A 7 -1.42 -4.03 55.53
CA GLY A 7 -1.34 -3.89 54.08
C GLY A 7 -0.61 -2.62 53.66
N GLN A 8 0.45 -2.79 52.88
CA GLN A 8 1.08 -1.73 52.11
C GLN A 8 0.26 -1.49 50.84
N GLY A 9 -0.38 -0.33 50.75
CA GLY A 9 -0.89 0.22 49.50
C GLY A 9 0.12 1.21 48.88
N LEU A 10 -0.09 1.48 47.59
CA LEU A 10 0.61 2.44 46.70
C LEU A 10 1.88 1.84 46.06
N MET A 11 2.04 1.76 44.73
CA MET A 11 1.61 2.69 43.67
C MET A 11 1.24 1.90 42.40
N GLU A 12 0.03 2.12 41.86
CA GLU A 12 -0.23 1.86 40.45
C GLU A 12 0.50 2.94 39.66
N GLU A 13 1.52 2.57 38.88
CA GLU A 13 2.02 3.43 37.81
C GLU A 13 0.89 3.60 36.80
N GLN A 14 0.19 4.73 36.90
CA GLN A 14 -0.66 5.22 35.83
C GLN A 14 0.25 5.54 34.66
N GLY A 15 0.38 4.58 33.74
CA GLY A 15 0.88 4.82 32.40
C GLY A 15 0.05 5.96 31.82
N GLN A 16 0.67 7.12 31.66
CA GLN A 16 0.09 8.22 30.90
C GLN A 16 -0.04 7.73 29.46
N GLU A 17 -1.24 7.27 29.10
CA GLU A 17 -1.63 7.13 27.70
C GLU A 17 -1.62 8.54 27.11
N GLU A 18 -0.50 8.94 26.52
CA GLU A 18 -0.43 10.17 25.74
C GLU A 18 -1.49 10.09 24.65
N PHE A 19 -2.50 10.97 24.74
CA PHE A 19 -3.49 11.17 23.69
C PHE A 19 -2.77 11.70 22.44
N SER A 20 -2.29 10.80 21.59
CA SER A 20 -1.67 11.16 20.33
C SER A 20 -2.73 11.81 19.45
N THR A 21 -2.57 13.08 19.09
CA THR A 21 -3.45 13.71 18.12
C THR A 21 -3.34 12.93 16.81
N PRO A 22 -4.46 12.54 16.17
CA PRO A 22 -4.42 11.75 14.94
C PRO A 22 -3.67 12.54 13.86
N TYR A 23 -2.55 11.98 13.41
CA TYR A 23 -1.78 12.54 12.31
C TYR A 23 -2.01 11.72 11.04
N TYR A 24 -1.94 12.38 9.88
CA TYR A 24 -2.09 11.73 8.59
C TYR A 24 -0.79 11.82 7.80
N LEU A 25 -0.39 10.69 7.23
CA LEU A 25 0.75 10.63 6.31
C LEU A 25 0.29 11.14 4.94
N GLN A 26 1.04 12.08 4.37
CA GLN A 26 0.66 12.75 3.12
C GLN A 26 1.58 12.43 1.94
N LYS A 27 2.86 12.17 2.23
CA LYS A 27 3.88 11.90 1.21
C LYS A 27 4.68 10.69 1.62
N PHE A 28 5.04 9.88 0.63
CA PHE A 28 5.75 8.64 0.83
C PHE A 28 6.97 8.57 -0.08
N ALA A 29 8.04 7.97 0.41
CA ALA A 29 9.23 7.66 -0.36
C ALA A 29 9.44 6.15 -0.37
N LEU A 30 9.53 5.59 -1.57
CA LEU A 30 9.80 4.17 -1.77
C LEU A 30 11.29 3.95 -1.97
N PHE A 31 11.82 3.03 -1.19
CA PHE A 31 13.18 2.53 -1.29
C PHE A 31 13.20 1.04 -1.56
N GLU A 32 14.26 0.59 -2.19
CA GLU A 32 14.47 -0.79 -2.62
C GLU A 32 15.78 -1.33 -2.08
N THR A 33 15.72 -2.56 -1.60
CA THR A 33 16.87 -3.45 -1.42
C THR A 33 16.63 -4.73 -2.22
N PRO A 34 17.63 -5.62 -2.37
CA PRO A 34 17.46 -6.86 -3.12
C PRO A 34 16.28 -7.72 -2.62
N SER A 35 16.01 -7.71 -1.32
CA SER A 35 15.02 -8.60 -0.70
C SER A 35 13.74 -7.89 -0.25
N ASN A 36 13.73 -6.56 -0.16
CA ASN A 36 12.58 -5.82 0.38
C ASN A 36 12.40 -4.46 -0.31
N PHE A 37 11.16 -3.99 -0.33
CA PHE A 37 10.85 -2.57 -0.47
C PHE A 37 10.54 -1.97 0.90
N TYR A 38 10.88 -0.70 1.06
CA TYR A 38 10.60 0.09 2.25
C TYR A 38 9.90 1.37 1.84
N MET A 39 8.66 1.56 2.31
CA MET A 39 7.90 2.78 2.10
C MET A 39 7.98 3.62 3.37
N VAL A 40 8.59 4.80 3.27
CA VAL A 40 8.68 5.77 4.36
C VAL A 40 7.61 6.82 4.15
N GLY A 41 6.57 6.80 4.98
CA GLY A 41 5.53 7.82 5.02
C GLY A 41 5.89 8.94 5.97
N ARG A 42 5.55 10.17 5.61
CA ARG A 42 5.70 11.35 6.46
C ARG A 42 4.44 12.20 6.48
N ASN A 43 4.17 12.83 7.62
CA ASN A 43 3.19 13.90 7.70
C ASN A 43 3.74 15.19 7.07
N GLU A 44 2.88 16.21 6.95
CA GLU A 44 3.22 17.50 6.33
C GLU A 44 4.36 18.22 7.04
N GLN A 45 4.31 18.20 8.37
CA GLN A 45 5.28 18.84 9.25
C GLN A 45 6.59 18.05 9.39
N LYS A 46 6.67 16.84 8.82
CA LYS A 46 7.83 15.91 8.92
C LYS A 46 8.22 15.56 10.37
N THR A 47 7.28 15.68 11.29
CA THR A 47 7.45 15.36 12.71
C THR A 47 7.18 13.89 12.99
N HIS A 48 6.31 13.27 12.20
CA HIS A 48 5.93 11.86 12.36
C HIS A 48 6.23 11.12 11.06
N LEU A 49 7.12 10.14 11.16
CA LEU A 49 7.48 9.25 10.06
C LEU A 49 7.15 7.81 10.43
N ARG A 50 6.65 7.05 9.44
CA ARG A 50 6.35 5.63 9.60
C ARG A 50 6.94 4.84 8.46
N VAL A 51 7.27 3.58 8.75
CA VAL A 51 7.90 2.68 7.78
C VAL A 51 7.02 1.46 7.54
N LEU A 52 6.77 1.16 6.27
CA LEU A 52 6.11 -0.06 5.83
C LEU A 52 7.12 -0.88 5.02
N LYS A 53 7.28 -2.14 5.39
CA LYS A 53 8.17 -3.10 4.72
C LYS A 53 7.37 -4.05 3.86
N ILE A 54 7.82 -4.27 2.63
CA ILE A 54 7.20 -5.18 1.67
C ILE A 54 8.26 -6.19 1.22
N GLY A 55 8.02 -7.48 1.43
CA GLY A 55 8.94 -8.55 1.06
C GLY A 55 8.97 -8.82 -0.45
N ARG A 56 10.16 -9.12 -0.99
CA ARG A 56 10.39 -9.41 -2.42
C ARG A 56 10.94 -10.83 -2.68
N SER A 57 11.19 -11.60 -1.63
CA SER A 57 11.88 -12.88 -1.71
C SER A 57 11.06 -13.98 -2.40
N ASP A 58 9.74 -13.99 -2.22
CA ASP A 58 8.86 -15.03 -2.76
C ASP A 58 7.91 -14.44 -3.82
N PRO A 59 7.94 -14.91 -5.07
CA PRO A 59 7.06 -14.43 -6.13
C PRO A 59 5.61 -14.91 -5.99
N SER A 60 5.36 -15.93 -5.17
CA SER A 60 4.03 -16.53 -4.94
C SER A 60 3.29 -15.87 -3.77
N LYS A 61 4.02 -15.26 -2.83
CA LYS A 61 3.46 -14.70 -1.59
C LYS A 61 3.82 -13.24 -1.42
N LEU A 62 2.80 -12.39 -1.27
CA LEU A 62 2.97 -11.01 -0.84
C LEU A 62 3.05 -10.95 0.68
N VAL A 63 4.14 -10.41 1.23
CA VAL A 63 4.34 -10.21 2.67
C VAL A 63 4.51 -8.72 2.92
N ILE A 64 3.64 -8.15 3.76
CA ILE A 64 3.66 -6.74 4.13
C ILE A 64 3.73 -6.68 5.66
N TYR A 65 4.61 -5.82 6.17
CA TYR A 65 4.79 -5.60 7.60
C TYR A 65 4.86 -4.10 7.89
N GLU A 66 4.00 -3.65 8.78
CA GLU A 66 3.96 -2.26 9.25
C GLU A 66 4.78 -2.15 10.54
N ASP A 67 5.71 -1.20 10.58
CA ASP A 67 6.44 -0.90 11.79
C ASP A 67 5.53 -0.10 12.75
N PRO A 68 5.26 -0.58 13.97
CA PRO A 68 4.45 0.17 14.95
C PRO A 68 5.15 1.44 15.42
N THR A 69 6.47 1.57 15.23
CA THR A 69 7.26 2.70 15.71
C THR A 69 6.99 3.95 14.86
N THR A 70 6.77 5.06 15.56
CA THR A 70 6.78 6.38 14.92
C THR A 70 8.16 6.99 15.10
N TYR A 71 8.78 7.38 13.99
CA TYR A 71 10.13 7.92 13.97
C TYR A 71 10.11 9.43 13.82
N SER A 72 11.05 10.10 14.48
CA SER A 72 11.50 11.43 14.11
C SER A 72 12.31 11.40 12.81
N TYR A 73 12.54 12.58 12.23
CA TYR A 73 13.39 12.70 11.04
C TYR A 73 14.82 12.19 11.26
N ALA A 74 15.41 12.46 12.43
CA ALA A 74 16.78 12.05 12.75
C ALA A 74 16.90 10.53 12.89
N GLU A 75 15.97 9.89 13.61
CA GLU A 75 15.94 8.44 13.77
C GLU A 75 15.69 7.74 12.44
N CYS A 76 14.77 8.26 11.63
CA CYS A 76 14.51 7.70 10.30
C CYS A 76 15.76 7.79 9.41
N LYS A 77 16.51 8.89 9.47
CA LYS A 77 17.78 9.03 8.72
C LYS A 77 18.79 7.95 9.14
N LEU A 78 18.95 7.72 10.44
CA LEU A 78 19.84 6.67 10.96
C LEU A 78 19.37 5.27 10.54
N LEU A 79 18.06 5.02 10.59
CA LEU A 79 17.45 3.76 10.15
C LEU A 79 17.73 3.49 8.67
N LEU A 80 17.54 4.48 7.79
CA LEU A 80 17.81 4.33 6.36
C LEU A 80 19.31 4.12 6.09
N GLN A 81 20.19 4.79 6.86
CA GLN A 81 21.62 4.57 6.78
C GLN A 81 22.01 3.15 7.21
N GLY A 82 21.43 2.64 8.30
CA GLY A 82 21.63 1.26 8.75
C GLY A 82 21.18 0.24 7.71
N MET A 83 20.04 0.48 7.06
CA MET A 83 19.56 -0.35 5.95
C MET A 83 20.51 -0.31 4.74
N TYR A 84 21.07 0.86 4.43
CA TYR A 84 22.04 1.00 3.36
C TYR A 84 23.30 0.19 3.63
N GLU A 85 23.93 0.35 4.79
CA GLU A 85 25.15 -0.38 5.15
C GLU A 85 24.90 -1.88 5.28
N GLY A 86 23.78 -2.29 5.89
CA GLY A 86 23.39 -3.70 6.02
C GLY A 86 23.16 -4.41 4.67
N ASN A 87 22.84 -3.65 3.61
CA ASN A 87 22.62 -4.19 2.26
C ASN A 87 23.74 -3.81 1.28
N LYS A 88 24.88 -3.31 1.76
CA LYS A 88 25.96 -2.78 0.91
C LYS A 88 26.45 -3.77 -0.16
N LEU A 89 26.56 -5.06 0.19
CA LEU A 89 26.94 -6.13 -0.73
C LEU A 89 25.97 -6.28 -1.92
N GLY A 90 24.68 -5.99 -1.70
CA GLY A 90 23.62 -6.03 -2.71
C GLY A 90 23.34 -4.69 -3.40
N GLY A 91 24.24 -3.71 -3.25
CA GLY A 91 24.07 -2.37 -3.80
C GLY A 91 23.32 -1.39 -2.90
N GLY A 92 23.17 -1.72 -1.61
CA GLY A 92 22.63 -0.85 -0.58
C GLY A 92 21.12 -0.61 -0.68
N LEU A 93 20.69 0.48 -0.04
CA LEU A 93 19.33 1.00 -0.11
C LEU A 93 19.23 2.00 -1.27
N LYS A 94 18.33 1.72 -2.22
CA LYS A 94 18.15 2.54 -3.42
C LYS A 94 16.84 3.29 -3.37
N PHE A 95 16.85 4.57 -3.72
CA PHE A 95 15.62 5.33 -3.88
C PHE A 95 14.93 4.96 -5.20
N VAL A 96 13.62 4.71 -5.15
CA VAL A 96 12.82 4.28 -6.32
C VAL A 96 11.92 5.40 -6.83
N SER A 97 11.13 6.00 -5.93
CA SER A 97 10.16 7.03 -6.28
C SER A 97 9.55 7.68 -5.05
N THR A 98 9.06 8.92 -5.20
CA THR A 98 8.09 9.50 -4.27
C THR A 98 6.67 9.23 -4.75
N CYS A 99 5.75 9.01 -3.81
CA CYS A 99 4.34 8.80 -4.12
C CYS A 99 3.44 9.39 -3.04
N PHE A 100 2.15 9.48 -3.34
CA PHE A 100 1.09 9.94 -2.45
C PHE A 100 0.35 8.79 -1.77
N GLY A 101 0.61 7.55 -2.20
CA GLY A 101 0.03 6.36 -1.60
C GLY A 101 0.18 5.12 -2.49
N ILE A 102 -0.13 3.97 -1.89
CA ILE A 102 -0.26 2.70 -2.59
C ILE A 102 -1.75 2.50 -2.88
N VAL A 103 -2.10 2.28 -4.15
CA VAL A 103 -3.49 1.93 -4.53
C VAL A 103 -3.79 0.50 -4.11
N GLY A 104 -2.84 -0.40 -4.36
CA GLY A 104 -2.96 -1.81 -4.01
C GLY A 104 -1.92 -2.66 -4.71
N PHE A 105 -2.11 -3.97 -4.55
CA PHE A 105 -1.29 -5.00 -5.16
C PHE A 105 -2.16 -5.88 -6.05
N ILE A 106 -1.70 -6.13 -7.27
CA ILE A 106 -2.42 -6.95 -8.24
C ILE A 106 -1.54 -8.08 -8.76
N ARG A 107 -2.16 -9.22 -9.06
CA ARG A 107 -1.52 -10.40 -9.64
C ARG A 107 -2.40 -10.91 -10.78
N PHE A 108 -1.88 -10.87 -12.00
CA PHE A 108 -2.56 -11.41 -13.19
C PHE A 108 -2.18 -12.88 -13.40
N SER A 109 -1.06 -13.13 -14.08
CA SER A 109 -0.50 -14.44 -14.40
C SER A 109 1.00 -14.57 -14.06
N GLY A 110 1.54 -13.63 -13.29
CA GLY A 110 2.97 -13.52 -12.98
C GLY A 110 3.24 -13.01 -11.56
N PRO A 111 4.32 -12.23 -11.35
CA PRO A 111 4.63 -11.67 -10.04
C PRO A 111 3.55 -10.69 -9.55
N TYR A 112 3.57 -10.37 -8.25
CA TYR A 112 2.78 -9.25 -7.74
C TYR A 112 3.29 -7.92 -8.29
N TYR A 113 2.37 -7.04 -8.64
CA TYR A 113 2.62 -5.67 -9.02
C TYR A 113 2.06 -4.74 -7.94
N MET A 114 2.86 -3.76 -7.53
CA MET A 114 2.44 -2.68 -6.66
C MET A 114 2.08 -1.46 -7.50
N ILE A 115 0.90 -0.88 -7.27
CA ILE A 115 0.47 0.34 -7.95
C ILE A 115 0.59 1.51 -6.97
N LEU A 116 1.35 2.52 -7.37
CA LEU A 116 1.60 3.75 -6.62
C LEU A 116 0.92 4.93 -7.29
N ILE A 117 0.41 5.87 -6.49
CA ILE A 117 -0.03 7.19 -6.97
C ILE A 117 1.18 8.12 -6.98
N THR A 118 1.70 8.46 -8.14
CA THR A 118 2.86 9.36 -8.26
C THR A 118 2.44 10.82 -8.33
N GLU A 119 1.27 11.09 -8.91
CA GLU A 119 0.76 12.43 -9.13
C GLU A 119 -0.71 12.52 -8.76
N ARG A 120 -1.07 13.61 -8.08
CA ARG A 120 -2.44 13.92 -7.71
C ARG A 120 -2.71 15.40 -7.94
N ARG A 121 -3.94 15.74 -8.31
CA ARG A 121 -4.42 17.11 -8.48
C ARG A 121 -5.59 17.35 -7.55
N GLU A 122 -5.55 18.44 -6.79
CA GLU A 122 -6.69 18.85 -5.98
C GLU A 122 -7.84 19.29 -6.88
N ILE A 123 -9.03 18.73 -6.66
CA ILE A 123 -10.23 19.00 -7.46
C ILE A 123 -11.31 19.73 -6.66
N GLY A 124 -11.15 19.82 -5.35
CA GLY A 124 -12.10 20.50 -4.47
C GLY A 124 -11.85 20.15 -3.02
N GLN A 125 -12.74 20.61 -2.15
CA GLN A 125 -12.65 20.43 -0.71
C GLN A 125 -14.05 20.22 -0.14
N ILE A 126 -14.21 19.23 0.73
CA ILE A 126 -15.45 19.03 1.50
C ILE A 126 -15.09 19.20 2.98
N CYS A 127 -15.77 20.10 3.69
CA CYS A 127 -15.62 20.30 5.13
C CYS A 127 -14.15 20.39 5.61
N CYS A 128 -13.29 21.09 4.87
CA CYS A 128 -11.85 21.24 5.15
C CYS A 128 -10.97 20.02 4.87
N HIS A 129 -11.48 19.02 4.16
CA HIS A 129 -10.70 17.91 3.62
C HIS A 129 -10.50 18.08 2.12
N PRO A 130 -9.26 18.27 1.64
CA PRO A 130 -8.98 18.39 0.23
C PRO A 130 -9.21 17.05 -0.47
N ILE A 131 -9.91 17.09 -1.60
CA ILE A 131 -10.19 15.95 -2.46
C ILE A 131 -9.24 16.02 -3.64
N TYR A 132 -8.58 14.90 -3.90
CA TYR A 132 -7.60 14.79 -4.97
C TYR A 132 -8.06 13.78 -6.03
N ALA A 133 -7.94 14.17 -7.29
CA ALA A 133 -7.96 13.25 -8.41
C ALA A 133 -6.56 12.67 -8.63
N VAL A 134 -6.48 11.36 -8.89
CA VAL A 134 -5.25 10.72 -9.33
C VAL A 134 -4.95 11.18 -10.76
N SER A 135 -3.80 11.81 -10.95
CA SER A 135 -3.35 12.30 -12.27
C SER A 135 -2.29 11.39 -12.87
N GLY A 136 -1.54 10.68 -12.04
CA GLY A 136 -0.49 9.77 -12.48
C GLY A 136 -0.30 8.62 -11.50
N TYR A 137 0.00 7.46 -12.07
CA TYR A 137 0.30 6.25 -11.30
C TYR A 137 1.52 5.55 -11.88
N ARG A 138 2.18 4.73 -11.06
CA ARG A 138 3.30 3.88 -11.48
C ARG A 138 3.09 2.47 -10.98
N MET A 139 3.30 1.51 -11.86
CA MET A 139 3.27 0.09 -11.53
C MET A 139 4.70 -0.44 -11.38
N ILE A 140 4.98 -1.16 -10.28
CA ILE A 140 6.31 -1.71 -9.97
C ILE A 140 6.16 -3.20 -9.64
N HIS A 141 7.04 -4.02 -10.22
CA HIS A 141 7.10 -5.44 -9.90
C HIS A 141 7.65 -5.66 -8.48
N VAL A 142 6.95 -6.43 -7.67
CA VAL A 142 7.35 -6.70 -6.28
C VAL A 142 8.55 -7.64 -6.21
N PRO A 143 8.51 -8.86 -6.79
CA PRO A 143 9.62 -9.81 -6.69
C PRO A 143 10.85 -9.36 -7.48
N CYS A 144 12.03 -9.74 -6.99
CA CYS A 144 13.28 -9.50 -7.70
C CYS A 144 13.34 -10.37 -8.98
N SER A 145 13.77 -9.78 -10.11
CA SER A 145 13.87 -10.46 -11.41
C SER A 145 14.80 -11.67 -11.38
N ALA A 146 15.74 -11.76 -10.44
CA ALA A 146 16.62 -12.91 -10.25
C ALA A 146 15.86 -14.22 -9.91
N VAL A 147 14.63 -14.12 -9.38
CA VAL A 147 13.78 -15.29 -9.09
C VAL A 147 13.00 -15.77 -10.33
N TRP A 148 12.96 -14.96 -11.40
CA TRP A 148 12.26 -15.28 -12.63
C TRP A 148 13.02 -16.34 -13.46
N SER A 149 14.35 -16.45 -13.32
CA SER A 149 15.19 -17.27 -14.21
C SER A 149 15.12 -18.78 -13.99
N SER A 150 14.44 -19.29 -12.95
CA SER A 150 14.39 -20.74 -12.66
C SER A 150 13.00 -21.39 -12.74
N SER A 151 11.94 -20.62 -13.03
CA SER A 151 10.56 -21.17 -13.08
C SER A 151 9.84 -21.01 -14.42
N ILE A 152 10.45 -20.36 -15.41
CA ILE A 152 9.92 -20.31 -16.79
C ILE A 152 10.44 -21.47 -17.67
N THR A 153 11.37 -22.29 -17.19
CA THR A 153 11.74 -23.54 -17.88
C THR A 153 10.81 -24.69 -17.51
N SER A 154 9.80 -24.88 -18.36
CA SER A 154 9.10 -26.12 -18.71
C SER A 154 8.49 -26.98 -17.60
N LYS A 155 7.18 -26.81 -17.40
CA LYS A 155 6.27 -27.96 -17.48
C LYS A 155 5.07 -27.57 -18.33
N GLU A 156 5.30 -27.61 -19.64
CA GLU A 156 4.24 -27.67 -20.63
C GLU A 156 3.42 -28.93 -20.36
N ARG A 157 2.25 -28.76 -19.74
CA ARG A 157 1.12 -29.66 -19.94
C ARG A 157 0.16 -28.91 -20.83
N THR A 158 0.11 -29.34 -22.08
CA THR A 158 -0.90 -28.95 -23.06
C THR A 158 -2.28 -29.31 -22.57
N ASP A 159 -2.99 -28.34 -21.99
CA ASP A 159 -4.47 -28.33 -21.89
C ASP A 159 -5.02 -26.95 -22.33
N THR A 160 -4.31 -26.29 -23.23
CA THR A 160 -4.61 -24.93 -23.72
C THR A 160 -5.47 -24.94 -24.98
N LYS A 161 -6.66 -25.58 -24.94
CA LYS A 161 -7.68 -25.38 -26.00
C LYS A 161 -9.13 -25.21 -25.51
N SER A 162 -9.43 -25.33 -24.21
CA SER A 162 -10.83 -25.25 -23.74
C SER A 162 -11.26 -23.92 -23.09
N PHE A 163 -10.33 -23.10 -22.60
CA PHE A 163 -10.72 -21.92 -21.79
C PHE A 163 -10.94 -20.62 -22.58
N TYR A 164 -10.34 -20.46 -23.77
CA TYR A 164 -10.47 -19.21 -24.53
C TYR A 164 -11.84 -19.05 -25.21
N ASN A 165 -12.51 -20.16 -25.52
CA ASN A 165 -13.82 -20.13 -26.18
C ASN A 165 -15.01 -20.02 -25.21
N SER A 166 -14.82 -20.36 -23.92
CA SER A 166 -15.89 -20.27 -22.92
C SER A 166 -16.10 -18.84 -22.41
N TRP A 167 -15.01 -18.08 -22.23
CA TRP A 167 -15.11 -16.73 -21.65
C TRP A 167 -15.62 -15.66 -22.63
N ILE A 168 -15.31 -15.78 -23.93
CA ILE A 168 -15.85 -14.86 -24.95
C ILE A 168 -17.36 -15.08 -25.15
N LEU A 169 -17.88 -16.30 -24.98
CA LEU A 169 -19.31 -16.59 -25.12
C LEU A 169 -20.15 -16.12 -23.92
N GLN A 170 -19.57 -15.98 -22.72
CA GLN A 170 -20.31 -15.50 -21.54
C GLN A 170 -20.59 -13.99 -21.57
N MET A 171 -19.78 -13.20 -22.30
CA MET A 171 -20.00 -11.75 -22.42
C MET A 171 -20.99 -11.37 -23.52
N ALA A 172 -21.18 -12.20 -24.54
CA ALA A 172 -22.11 -11.92 -25.63
C ALA A 172 -23.60 -12.10 -25.26
N SER A 173 -23.92 -12.78 -24.15
CA SER A 173 -25.31 -13.03 -23.72
C SER A 173 -25.86 -12.03 -22.70
N SER A 174 -25.06 -11.11 -22.16
CA SER A 174 -25.54 -10.13 -21.15
C SER A 174 -25.99 -8.77 -21.73
N SER A 175 -25.94 -8.58 -23.05
CA SER A 175 -26.34 -7.32 -23.71
C SER A 175 -27.76 -7.31 -24.29
N ALA A 176 -28.62 -8.24 -23.88
CA ALA A 176 -30.04 -8.19 -24.19
C ALA A 176 -30.86 -8.39 -22.92
N THR A 177 -31.35 -7.30 -22.31
CA THR A 177 -32.76 -7.12 -21.87
C THR A 177 -32.94 -5.81 -21.07
N ARG A 178 -33.73 -4.90 -21.69
CA ARG A 178 -34.61 -3.85 -21.13
C ARG A 178 -34.01 -2.58 -20.50
N ILE A 179 -33.98 -1.56 -21.34
CA ILE A 179 -34.25 -0.16 -20.96
C ILE A 179 -35.75 -0.02 -20.65
N PRO A 180 -36.17 0.45 -19.47
CA PRO A 180 -37.49 1.04 -19.28
C PRO A 180 -37.44 2.50 -19.77
N SER A 181 -38.35 2.83 -20.67
CA SER A 181 -38.59 4.19 -21.17
C SER A 181 -39.00 5.13 -20.03
N CYS A 182 -38.17 6.11 -19.70
CA CYS A 182 -38.62 7.29 -18.96
C CYS A 182 -39.32 8.23 -19.94
N THR A 183 -40.63 8.37 -19.80
CA THR A 183 -41.45 9.34 -20.53
C THR A 183 -41.04 10.76 -20.14
N ALA A 184 -40.74 11.57 -21.15
CA ALA A 184 -40.49 13.00 -21.02
C ALA A 184 -41.74 13.74 -20.50
N SER A 185 -41.61 14.46 -19.38
CA SER A 185 -42.54 15.52 -19.03
C SER A 185 -42.03 16.84 -19.62
N LYS A 186 -42.86 17.49 -20.43
CA LYS A 186 -42.61 18.83 -20.96
C LYS A 186 -42.79 19.83 -19.82
N GLY A 187 -41.68 20.43 -19.36
CA GLY A 187 -41.69 21.65 -18.56
C GLY A 187 -41.61 22.86 -19.48
N THR A 188 -42.72 23.56 -19.65
CA THR A 188 -42.84 24.80 -20.40
C THR A 188 -42.16 25.93 -19.60
N TYR A 189 -41.20 26.63 -20.21
CA TYR A 189 -40.68 27.89 -19.70
C TYR A 189 -41.67 29.01 -20.04
N ALA A 190 -42.08 29.79 -19.04
CA ALA A 190 -42.73 31.08 -19.22
C ALA A 190 -41.78 32.17 -18.69
N ASN A 191 -41.61 33.23 -19.49
CA ASN A 191 -40.89 34.46 -19.17
C ASN A 191 -41.51 35.20 -17.98
#